data_AF-A0A2E7DCL3-F1
#
_entry.id   AF-A0A2E7DCL3-F1
#
_cell.length_a   1.000
_cell.length_b   1.000
_cell.length_c   1.000
_cell.angle_alpha   90.00
_cell.angle_beta   90.00
_cell.angle_gamma   90.00
#
_symmetry.space_group_name_H-M   'P 1'
#
loop_
_entity.id
_entity.type
_entity.pdbx_description
1 polymer ?
#
loop_
_entity_poly.entity_id
_entity_poly.type
_entity_poly.pdbx_seq_one_letter_code
_entity_poly.pdbx_strand_id
1 'polypeptide(L)'
;MTYQLKDLVNLERYPINDLDGAGAPLLRSCRNSLSDDAMCHLIDFVKPEALSAIQAETDTLRDRTYWMEVERRAYSWRNPADYPDGHPVTVTTPNFIGSITKDCFPNKGAFVSIFEQPALTEFVRRCLNLESLYPVACPFLSANVKVMSEGCQHAWHFDQNDGAVTLMIQPAATGGHLEYVPHMRDENDENYSEVGRLLSGEELSVRRAGLKEGSFCLFKGRRSIHRVSEVTRGSPDRLLAVFSYHHLPGHRYKDSTVCSVLGRLPDTYPNPS
;
A
#
# COMPACT_ATOMS: atom_id res chain seq x y z
N MET A 1 19.26 18.96 -2.45
CA MET A 1 19.32 18.49 -3.85
C MET A 1 17.90 18.41 -4.38
N THR A 2 17.70 18.45 -5.70
CA THR A 2 16.40 18.18 -6.32
C THR A 2 16.53 16.88 -7.07
N TYR A 3 15.81 15.83 -6.67
CA TYR A 3 15.85 14.54 -7.33
C TYR A 3 15.10 14.60 -8.66
N GLN A 4 15.72 14.09 -9.72
CA GLN A 4 15.06 13.81 -10.99
C GLN A 4 14.65 12.34 -11.04
N LEU A 5 13.73 12.00 -11.95
CA LEU A 5 13.29 10.62 -12.14
C LEU A 5 14.45 9.62 -12.29
N LYS A 6 15.47 9.97 -13.07
CA LYS A 6 16.65 9.14 -13.32
C LYS A 6 17.53 8.92 -12.09
N ASP A 7 17.40 9.76 -11.06
CA ASP A 7 18.14 9.63 -9.81
C ASP A 7 17.43 8.66 -8.86
N LEU A 8 16.13 8.42 -9.08
CA LEU A 8 15.24 7.67 -8.20
C LEU A 8 14.91 6.28 -8.74
N VAL A 9 14.57 6.18 -10.02
CA VAL A 9 14.06 4.96 -10.67
C VAL A 9 15.14 4.34 -11.55
N ASN A 10 15.21 3.02 -11.55
CA ASN A 10 16.05 2.25 -12.46
C ASN A 10 15.45 2.25 -13.89
N LEU A 11 15.64 3.36 -14.61
CA LEU A 11 15.07 3.56 -15.95
C LEU A 11 15.66 2.64 -17.03
N GLU A 12 16.85 2.07 -16.80
CA GLU A 12 17.44 1.08 -17.71
C GLU A 12 16.63 -0.22 -17.70
N ARG A 13 16.15 -0.64 -16.53
CA ARG A 13 15.29 -1.81 -16.37
C ARG A 13 13.82 -1.48 -16.57
N TYR A 14 13.40 -0.29 -16.16
CA TYR A 14 12.01 0.15 -16.12
C TYR A 14 11.86 1.54 -16.78
N PRO A 15 11.82 1.62 -18.12
CA PRO A 15 11.73 2.88 -18.85
C PRO A 15 10.32 3.48 -18.79
N ILE A 16 9.88 3.86 -17.58
CA ILE A 16 8.54 4.39 -17.31
C ILE A 16 8.31 5.81 -17.86
N ASN A 17 9.37 6.46 -18.34
CA ASN A 17 9.33 7.76 -19.01
C ASN A 17 9.06 7.67 -20.52
N ASP A 18 9.01 6.47 -21.09
CA ASP A 18 8.74 6.25 -22.51
C ASP A 18 7.82 5.02 -22.68
N LEU A 19 6.56 5.14 -22.24
CA LEU A 19 5.62 4.02 -22.20
C LEU A 19 5.08 3.61 -23.58
N ASP A 20 5.30 4.41 -24.61
CA ASP A 20 4.93 4.11 -26.00
C ASP A 20 6.11 3.59 -26.84
N GLY A 21 7.34 3.84 -26.42
CA GLY A 21 8.55 3.24 -26.97
C GLY A 21 9.10 2.11 -26.09
N ALA A 22 10.24 2.36 -25.44
CA ALA A 22 11.00 1.34 -24.72
C ALA A 22 10.22 0.68 -23.56
N GLY A 23 9.27 1.40 -22.95
CA GLY A 23 8.43 0.95 -21.84
C GLY A 23 7.16 0.19 -22.24
N ALA A 24 6.84 0.10 -23.53
CA ALA A 24 5.63 -0.61 -23.97
C ALA A 24 5.60 -2.11 -23.56
N PRO A 25 6.70 -2.88 -23.64
CA PRO A 25 6.73 -4.26 -23.14
C PRO A 25 6.53 -4.36 -21.63
N LEU A 26 7.14 -3.45 -20.85
CA LEU A 26 6.95 -3.36 -19.40
C LEU A 26 5.48 -3.15 -19.06
N LEU A 27 4.84 -2.16 -19.70
CA LEU A 27 3.43 -1.86 -19.47
C LEU A 27 2.52 -3.06 -19.75
N ARG A 28 2.76 -3.79 -20.85
CA ARG A 28 2.03 -5.04 -21.15
C ARG A 28 2.24 -6.09 -20.07
N SER A 29 3.49 -6.32 -19.66
CA SER A 29 3.80 -7.29 -18.59
C SER A 29 3.08 -6.93 -17.29
N CYS A 30 3.10 -5.66 -16.88
CA CYS A 30 2.43 -5.21 -15.66
C CYS A 30 0.93 -5.43 -15.71
N ARG A 31 0.30 -5.14 -16.86
CA ARG A 31 -1.14 -5.37 -17.07
C ARG A 31 -1.51 -6.85 -16.99
N ASN A 32 -0.70 -7.71 -17.59
CA ASN A 32 -0.92 -9.16 -17.54
C ASN A 32 -0.82 -9.67 -16.09
N SER A 33 0.24 -9.31 -15.35
CA SER A 33 0.38 -9.70 -13.94
C SER A 33 -0.77 -9.20 -13.06
N LEU A 34 -1.24 -7.96 -13.28
CA LEU A 34 -2.41 -7.42 -12.57
C LEU A 34 -3.72 -8.14 -12.91
N SER A 35 -3.87 -8.61 -14.15
CA SER A 35 -5.02 -9.41 -14.59
C SER A 35 -4.99 -10.80 -13.96
N ASP A 36 -3.86 -11.49 -14.08
CA ASP A 36 -3.76 -12.91 -13.75
C ASP A 36 -3.63 -13.15 -12.24
N ASP A 37 -2.84 -12.30 -11.57
CA ASP A 37 -2.44 -12.51 -10.17
C ASP A 37 -2.91 -11.42 -9.22
N ALA A 38 -3.70 -10.45 -9.71
CA ALA A 38 -4.07 -9.22 -8.99
C ALA A 38 -2.88 -8.36 -8.53
N MET A 39 -1.64 -8.71 -8.89
CA MET A 39 -0.43 -8.06 -8.41
C MET A 39 0.62 -7.96 -9.51
N CYS A 40 1.27 -6.79 -9.60
CA CYS A 40 2.50 -6.63 -10.34
C CYS A 40 3.56 -6.05 -9.40
N HIS A 41 4.72 -6.69 -9.28
CA HIS A 41 5.84 -6.14 -8.55
C HIS A 41 7.10 -6.08 -9.43
N LEU A 42 7.84 -5.00 -9.28
CA LEU A 42 9.04 -4.65 -10.04
C LEU A 42 10.21 -4.59 -9.05
N ILE A 43 11.03 -5.62 -9.05
CA ILE A 43 12.20 -5.75 -8.16
C ILE A 43 13.30 -4.79 -8.64
N ASP A 44 14.02 -4.16 -7.70
CA ASP A 44 15.07 -3.16 -8.01
C ASP A 44 14.53 -1.98 -8.84
N PHE A 45 13.28 -1.60 -8.61
CA PHE A 45 12.64 -0.48 -9.29
C PHE A 45 13.26 0.85 -8.87
N VAL A 46 13.55 0.99 -7.57
CA VAL A 46 14.23 2.15 -7.01
C VAL A 46 15.73 1.91 -6.98
N LYS A 47 16.51 2.92 -7.35
CA LYS A 47 17.97 2.85 -7.30
C LYS A 47 18.48 2.70 -5.86
N PRO A 48 19.58 1.96 -5.62
CA PRO A 48 20.10 1.76 -4.27
C PRO A 48 20.39 3.06 -3.49
N GLU A 49 20.88 4.10 -4.17
CA GLU A 49 21.19 5.39 -3.55
C GLU A 49 19.92 6.15 -3.12
N ALA A 50 18.88 6.10 -3.95
CA ALA A 50 17.58 6.68 -3.63
C ALA A 50 16.88 5.91 -2.51
N LEU A 51 16.95 4.58 -2.54
CA LEU A 51 16.40 3.73 -1.49
C LEU A 51 17.10 4.00 -0.14
N SER A 52 18.42 4.11 -0.12
CA SER A 52 19.19 4.45 1.08
C SER A 52 18.82 5.83 1.62
N ALA A 53 18.59 6.81 0.75
CA ALA A 53 18.13 8.14 1.15
C ALA A 53 16.72 8.10 1.77
N ILE A 54 15.78 7.35 1.17
CA ILE A 54 14.43 7.15 1.71
C ILE A 54 14.47 6.46 3.08
N GLN A 55 15.32 5.44 3.24
CA GLN A 55 15.50 4.74 4.50
C GLN A 55 16.04 5.67 5.58
N ALA A 56 17.09 6.44 5.27
CA ALA A 56 17.66 7.42 6.20
C ALA A 56 16.65 8.51 6.60
N GLU A 57 15.88 9.04 5.65
CA GLU A 57 14.78 9.98 5.94
C GLU A 57 13.76 9.35 6.90
N THR A 58 13.36 8.11 6.63
CA THR A 58 12.38 7.37 7.46
C THR A 58 12.91 7.12 8.87
N ASP A 59 14.17 6.72 9.02
CA ASP A 59 14.77 6.41 10.31
C ASP A 59 14.80 7.63 11.24
N THR A 60 15.04 8.83 10.69
CA THR A 60 15.00 10.08 11.49
C THR A 60 13.60 10.46 11.98
N LEU A 61 12.55 9.85 11.43
CA LEU A 61 11.15 10.18 11.70
C LEU A 61 10.42 9.10 12.51
N ARG A 62 11.11 8.07 12.99
CA ARG A 62 10.50 6.95 13.74
C ARG A 62 9.71 7.40 14.97
N ASP A 63 10.20 8.39 15.70
CA ASP A 63 9.52 8.95 16.87
C ASP A 63 8.22 9.71 16.54
N ARG A 64 7.95 9.95 15.24
CA ARG A 64 6.72 10.57 14.73
C ARG A 64 5.69 9.55 14.24
N THR A 65 5.89 8.27 14.51
CA THR A 65 4.98 7.20 14.07
C THR A 65 3.65 7.28 14.80
N TYR A 66 2.56 7.34 14.03
CA TYR A 66 1.20 7.13 14.53
C TYR A 66 0.94 5.63 14.65
N TRP A 67 0.89 5.13 15.87
CA TRP A 67 0.58 3.74 16.17
C TRP A 67 -0.93 3.53 16.31
N MET A 68 -1.44 2.46 15.70
CA MET A 68 -2.84 2.08 15.77
C MET A 68 -2.94 0.58 16.03
N GLU A 69 -3.47 0.24 17.20
CA GLU A 69 -3.83 -1.11 17.61
C GLU A 69 -5.35 -1.21 17.73
N VAL A 70 -5.97 -2.03 16.88
CA VAL A 70 -7.42 -2.18 16.81
C VAL A 70 -7.80 -3.51 16.17
N GLU A 71 -8.95 -4.04 16.53
CA GLU A 71 -9.58 -5.16 15.82
C GLU A 71 -10.20 -4.68 14.49
N ARG A 72 -9.91 -5.37 13.38
CA ARG A 72 -10.41 -5.01 12.03
C ARG A 72 -11.20 -6.13 11.38
N ARG A 73 -12.26 -5.75 10.68
CA ARG A 73 -13.10 -6.65 9.87
C ARG A 73 -12.66 -6.59 8.41
N ALA A 74 -12.69 -7.73 7.72
CA ALA A 74 -12.33 -7.78 6.30
C ALA A 74 -13.25 -6.92 5.42
N TYR A 75 -14.53 -6.87 5.80
CA TYR A 75 -15.59 -6.09 5.15
C TYR A 75 -15.87 -4.78 5.90
N SER A 76 -14.86 -3.91 5.96
CA SER A 76 -14.92 -2.65 6.74
C SER A 76 -16.08 -1.71 6.37
N TRP A 77 -16.61 -1.81 5.14
CA TRP A 77 -17.72 -1.00 4.64
C TRP A 77 -19.12 -1.55 4.95
N ARG A 78 -19.22 -2.77 5.50
CA ARG A 78 -20.51 -3.39 5.84
C ARG A 78 -20.84 -3.18 7.32
N ASN A 79 -22.10 -2.92 7.64
CA ASN A 79 -22.57 -2.83 9.02
C ASN A 79 -22.67 -4.26 9.62
N PRO A 80 -21.94 -4.58 10.69
CA PRO A 80 -21.95 -5.94 11.25
C PRO A 80 -23.31 -6.33 11.84
N ALA A 81 -24.12 -5.36 12.29
CA ALA A 81 -25.45 -5.64 12.86
C ALA A 81 -26.47 -6.21 11.84
N ASP A 82 -26.17 -6.11 10.55
CA ASP A 82 -27.01 -6.65 9.48
C ASP A 82 -26.77 -8.15 9.24
N TYR A 83 -25.86 -8.78 10.00
CA TYR A 83 -25.41 -10.15 9.79
C TYR A 83 -25.47 -10.96 11.10
N PRO A 84 -25.68 -12.28 11.02
CA PRO A 84 -25.65 -13.14 12.19
C PRO A 84 -24.23 -13.24 12.77
N ASP A 85 -24.15 -13.61 14.05
CA ASP A 85 -22.88 -13.91 14.71
C ASP A 85 -22.14 -15.03 13.97
N GLY A 86 -20.82 -14.89 13.86
CA GLY A 86 -19.96 -15.82 13.11
C GLY A 86 -19.94 -15.60 11.59
N HIS A 87 -20.78 -14.70 11.05
CA HIS A 87 -20.67 -14.32 9.64
C HIS A 87 -19.32 -13.63 9.37
N PRO A 88 -18.65 -13.84 8.21
CA PRO A 88 -17.33 -13.24 7.92
C PRO A 88 -17.29 -11.70 8.00
N VAL A 89 -18.44 -11.04 7.86
CA VAL A 89 -18.59 -9.59 8.01
C VAL A 89 -18.45 -9.13 9.47
N THR A 90 -18.76 -9.99 10.43
CA THR A 90 -18.71 -9.70 11.87
C THR A 90 -17.37 -10.09 12.49
N VAL A 91 -16.64 -11.03 11.88
CA VAL A 91 -15.31 -11.48 12.34
C VAL A 91 -14.29 -10.35 12.28
N THR A 92 -13.59 -10.15 13.40
CA THR A 92 -12.42 -9.26 13.48
C THR A 92 -11.12 -10.06 13.54
N THR A 93 -10.05 -9.42 13.10
CA THR A 93 -8.68 -9.90 13.27
C THR A 93 -7.80 -8.77 13.83
N PRO A 94 -6.76 -9.10 14.60
CA PRO A 94 -5.88 -8.10 15.17
C PRO A 94 -5.19 -7.27 14.09
N ASN A 95 -5.08 -5.97 14.33
CA ASN A 95 -4.30 -5.06 13.52
C ASN A 95 -3.46 -4.18 14.44
N PHE A 96 -2.15 -4.23 14.26
CA PHE A 96 -1.21 -3.35 14.91
C PHE A 96 -0.18 -2.86 13.89
N ILE A 97 -0.23 -1.57 13.59
CA ILE A 97 0.59 -0.95 12.54
C ILE A 97 0.90 0.51 12.87
N GLY A 98 2.12 0.93 12.55
CA GLY A 98 2.57 2.31 12.62
C GLY A 98 2.49 3.00 11.26
N SER A 99 2.28 4.31 11.25
CA SER A 99 2.34 5.14 10.03
C SER A 99 3.10 6.44 10.28
N ILE A 100 4.06 6.76 9.41
CA ILE A 100 4.69 8.08 9.31
C ILE A 100 4.08 8.79 8.10
N THR A 101 3.45 9.93 8.33
CA THR A 101 2.70 10.69 7.31
C THR A 101 3.61 11.55 6.43
N LYS A 102 3.19 11.86 5.20
CA LYS A 102 4.01 12.62 4.23
C LYS A 102 4.46 13.98 4.76
N ASP A 103 3.63 14.70 5.52
CA ASP A 103 3.97 16.01 6.09
C ASP A 103 5.16 15.96 7.06
N CYS A 104 5.54 14.77 7.54
CA CYS A 104 6.77 14.58 8.32
C CYS A 104 8.04 14.65 7.48
N PHE A 105 7.95 14.32 6.19
CA PHE A 105 9.10 14.20 5.31
C PHE A 105 9.46 15.55 4.69
N PRO A 106 10.75 15.81 4.43
CA PRO A 106 11.17 17.00 3.70
C PRO A 106 10.52 17.05 2.31
N ASN A 107 9.92 18.18 1.93
CA ASN A 107 9.28 18.35 0.62
C ASN A 107 10.24 18.10 -0.58
N LYS A 108 11.56 18.24 -0.36
CA LYS A 108 12.60 17.97 -1.36
C LYS A 108 13.42 16.70 -1.05
N GLY A 109 12.93 15.87 -0.13
CA GLY A 109 13.51 14.58 0.21
C GLY A 109 13.23 13.52 -0.87
N ALA A 110 13.98 12.44 -0.86
CA ALA A 110 13.87 11.35 -1.82
C ALA A 110 12.47 10.70 -1.78
N PHE A 111 11.89 10.50 -0.59
CA PHE A 111 10.58 9.86 -0.42
C PHE A 111 9.45 10.67 -1.08
N VAL A 112 9.42 11.98 -0.81
CA VAL A 112 8.43 12.88 -1.44
C VAL A 112 8.69 13.00 -2.94
N SER A 113 9.97 13.11 -3.33
CA SER A 113 10.34 13.33 -4.73
C SER A 113 10.00 12.15 -5.64
N ILE A 114 10.06 10.90 -5.18
CA ILE A 114 9.66 9.73 -5.99
C ILE A 114 8.14 9.69 -6.19
N PHE A 115 7.37 9.94 -5.13
CA PHE A 115 5.91 9.99 -5.20
C PHE A 115 5.42 11.08 -6.16
N GLU A 116 6.08 12.24 -6.17
CA GLU A 116 5.66 13.39 -6.97
C GLU A 116 6.15 13.35 -8.42
N GLN A 117 6.85 12.30 -8.86
CA GLN A 117 7.25 12.18 -10.27
C GLN A 117 6.01 12.02 -11.18
N PRO A 118 5.80 12.91 -12.17
CA PRO A 118 4.68 12.78 -13.11
C PRO A 118 4.73 11.48 -13.92
N ALA A 119 5.94 11.03 -14.29
CA ALA A 119 6.14 9.78 -15.00
C ALA A 119 5.70 8.55 -14.18
N LEU A 120 5.87 8.58 -12.85
CA LEU A 120 5.39 7.51 -11.98
C LEU A 120 3.86 7.49 -11.95
N THR A 121 3.22 8.66 -11.80
CA THR A 121 1.75 8.77 -11.84
C THR A 121 1.19 8.24 -13.16
N GLU A 122 1.80 8.63 -14.29
CA GLU A 122 1.37 8.19 -15.62
C GLU A 122 1.57 6.69 -15.83
N PHE A 123 2.69 6.13 -15.34
CA PHE A 123 2.94 4.70 -15.34
C PHE A 123 1.86 3.93 -14.57
N VAL A 124 1.57 4.34 -13.33
CA VAL A 124 0.52 3.72 -12.50
C VAL A 124 -0.84 3.79 -13.22
N ARG A 125 -1.21 4.96 -13.74
CA ARG A 125 -2.46 5.18 -14.48
C ARG A 125 -2.61 4.18 -15.62
N ARG A 126 -1.56 4.05 -16.44
CA ARG A 126 -1.57 3.15 -17.60
C ARG A 126 -1.57 1.69 -17.18
N CYS A 127 -0.83 1.30 -16.14
CA CYS A 127 -0.85 -0.07 -15.61
C CYS A 127 -2.26 -0.48 -15.14
N LEU A 128 -2.96 0.41 -14.43
CA LEU A 128 -4.32 0.18 -13.94
C LEU A 128 -5.40 0.38 -15.01
N ASN A 129 -5.01 0.81 -16.23
CA ASN A 129 -5.91 1.10 -17.34
C ASN A 129 -7.00 2.13 -17.00
N LEU A 130 -6.61 3.20 -16.31
CA LEU A 130 -7.51 4.27 -15.88
C LEU A 130 -7.47 5.45 -16.86
N GLU A 131 -8.61 6.11 -17.05
CA GLU A 131 -8.70 7.32 -17.88
C GLU A 131 -7.87 8.46 -17.29
N SER A 132 -7.99 8.67 -15.98
CA SER A 132 -7.28 9.73 -15.25
C SER A 132 -6.80 9.23 -13.90
N LEU A 133 -5.69 9.80 -13.43
CA LEU A 133 -5.11 9.50 -12.12
C LEU A 133 -4.25 10.67 -11.66
N TYR A 134 -4.43 11.09 -10.42
CA TYR A 134 -3.71 12.20 -9.80
C TYR A 134 -3.23 11.80 -8.41
N PRO A 135 -2.06 12.27 -7.96
CA PRO A 135 -1.68 12.19 -6.56
C PRO A 135 -2.79 12.77 -5.67
N VAL A 136 -3.14 12.06 -4.59
CA VAL A 136 -4.06 12.58 -3.58
C VAL A 136 -3.49 13.89 -3.00
N ALA A 137 -4.35 14.88 -2.73
CA ALA A 137 -3.95 16.18 -2.19
C ALA A 137 -4.00 16.25 -0.65
N CYS A 138 -4.32 15.14 0.02
CA CYS A 138 -4.24 15.02 1.48
C CYS A 138 -2.78 15.11 1.94
N PRO A 139 -2.37 16.13 2.72
CA PRO A 139 -0.96 16.33 3.07
C PRO A 139 -0.38 15.22 3.95
N PHE A 140 -1.24 14.43 4.60
CA PHE A 140 -0.83 13.36 5.53
C PHE A 140 -0.70 12.01 4.85
N LEU A 141 -1.72 11.64 4.06
CA LEU A 141 -1.88 10.28 3.53
C LEU A 141 -1.74 10.20 2.01
N SER A 142 -1.40 11.28 1.30
CA SER A 142 -1.08 11.18 -0.13
C SER A 142 0.12 10.26 -0.38
N ALA A 143 1.08 10.27 0.55
CA ALA A 143 2.08 9.24 0.71
C ALA A 143 2.27 8.99 2.22
N ASN A 144 2.65 7.79 2.61
CA ASN A 144 3.03 7.50 3.99
C ASN A 144 3.95 6.28 4.04
N VAL A 145 4.71 6.14 5.12
CA VAL A 145 5.48 4.92 5.40
C VAL A 145 4.80 4.14 6.52
N LYS A 146 4.43 2.90 6.23
CA LYS A 146 4.00 1.92 7.22
C LYS A 146 5.21 1.37 7.96
N VAL A 147 5.16 1.44 9.28
CA VAL A 147 6.17 0.92 10.21
C VAL A 147 5.59 -0.30 10.90
N MET A 148 6.31 -1.41 10.85
CA MET A 148 5.88 -2.66 11.48
C MET A 148 7.07 -3.28 12.22
N SER A 149 7.05 -3.13 13.54
CA SER A 149 7.98 -3.75 14.48
C SER A 149 7.52 -5.14 14.89
N GLU A 150 8.30 -5.83 15.74
CA GLU A 150 7.90 -7.13 16.29
C GLU A 150 6.50 -7.08 16.91
N GLY A 151 5.67 -8.09 16.60
CA GLY A 151 4.25 -8.16 16.99
C GLY A 151 3.29 -7.36 16.09
N CYS A 152 3.79 -6.49 15.21
CA CYS A 152 2.92 -5.77 14.27
C CYS A 152 2.36 -6.73 13.21
N GLN A 153 1.08 -6.52 12.85
CA GLN A 153 0.39 -7.23 11.77
C GLN A 153 -0.68 -6.33 11.16
N HIS A 154 -0.97 -6.54 9.88
CA HIS A 154 -2.06 -5.85 9.21
C HIS A 154 -3.15 -6.87 8.91
N ALA A 155 -4.31 -6.71 9.55
CA ALA A 155 -5.47 -7.60 9.44
C ALA A 155 -5.85 -7.98 8.01
N TRP A 156 -6.54 -9.12 7.87
CA TRP A 156 -7.19 -9.48 6.59
C TRP A 156 -8.22 -8.42 6.20
N HIS A 157 -8.10 -7.88 5.00
CA HIS A 157 -9.02 -6.89 4.46
C HIS A 157 -9.08 -6.88 2.94
N PHE A 158 -10.10 -6.21 2.43
CA PHE A 158 -10.14 -5.73 1.05
C PHE A 158 -9.96 -4.21 1.04
N ASP A 159 -9.36 -3.72 -0.04
CA ASP A 159 -9.29 -2.29 -0.30
C ASP A 159 -10.64 -1.74 -0.76
N GLN A 160 -10.87 -0.45 -0.51
CA GLN A 160 -12.01 0.26 -1.12
C GLN A 160 -11.64 0.86 -2.49
N ASN A 161 -10.34 0.96 -2.79
CA ASN A 161 -9.83 1.54 -4.03
C ASN A 161 -9.43 0.45 -5.03
N ASP A 162 -9.45 0.77 -6.32
CA ASP A 162 -9.17 -0.20 -7.40
C ASP A 162 -7.69 -0.61 -7.51
N GLY A 163 -6.80 0.01 -6.72
CA GLY A 163 -5.42 -0.45 -6.57
C GLY A 163 -4.66 0.22 -5.42
N ALA A 164 -3.76 -0.54 -4.81
CA ALA A 164 -2.74 -0.08 -3.88
C ALA A 164 -1.40 0.05 -4.61
N VAL A 165 -0.68 1.14 -4.34
CA VAL A 165 0.66 1.40 -4.87
C VAL A 165 1.63 1.47 -3.71
N THR A 166 2.64 0.60 -3.71
CA THR A 166 3.57 0.48 -2.59
C THR A 166 5.00 0.35 -3.05
N LEU A 167 5.94 0.72 -2.17
CA LEU A 167 7.37 0.54 -2.35
C LEU A 167 7.93 -0.09 -1.07
N MET A 168 8.55 -1.26 -1.20
CA MET A 168 9.26 -1.91 -0.10
C MET A 168 10.55 -1.16 0.19
N ILE A 169 10.62 -0.48 1.34
CA ILE A 169 11.84 0.21 1.78
C ILE A 169 12.75 -0.80 2.45
N GLN A 170 12.21 -1.57 3.40
CA GLN A 170 12.95 -2.52 4.22
C GLN A 170 12.02 -3.66 4.64
N PRO A 171 12.29 -4.93 4.31
CA PRO A 171 11.55 -6.06 4.87
C PRO A 171 11.92 -6.27 6.34
N ALA A 172 11.03 -6.91 7.09
CA ALA A 172 11.38 -7.40 8.42
C ALA A 172 12.40 -8.55 8.32
N ALA A 173 13.14 -8.78 9.41
CA ALA A 173 14.03 -9.93 9.50
C ALA A 173 13.29 -11.28 9.41
N THR A 174 12.06 -11.37 9.95
CA THR A 174 11.18 -12.54 9.82
C THR A 174 9.71 -12.13 9.98
N GLY A 175 8.83 -12.78 9.23
CA GLY A 175 7.41 -12.42 9.19
C GLY A 175 7.16 -11.17 8.36
N GLY A 176 6.04 -10.49 8.58
CA GLY A 176 5.70 -9.28 7.82
C GLY A 176 5.46 -9.53 6.33
N HIS A 177 5.02 -10.73 5.97
CA HIS A 177 4.80 -11.10 4.57
C HIS A 177 3.45 -10.55 4.09
N LEU A 178 3.43 -9.95 2.91
CA LEU A 178 2.17 -9.65 2.22
C LEU A 178 1.57 -10.97 1.74
N GLU A 179 0.49 -11.37 2.38
CA GLU A 179 -0.27 -12.59 2.12
C GLU A 179 -1.61 -12.24 1.48
N TYR A 180 -2.00 -12.93 0.41
CA TYR A 180 -3.21 -12.59 -0.33
C TYR A 180 -3.83 -13.76 -1.08
N VAL A 181 -5.14 -13.66 -1.37
CA VAL A 181 -5.88 -14.53 -2.29
C VAL A 181 -6.42 -13.65 -3.42
N PRO A 182 -5.96 -13.83 -4.66
CA PRO A 182 -6.35 -12.97 -5.77
C PRO A 182 -7.82 -13.19 -6.15
N HIS A 183 -8.54 -12.10 -6.45
CA HIS A 183 -9.89 -12.12 -7.01
C HIS A 183 -10.88 -13.01 -6.25
N MET A 184 -10.77 -13.04 -4.92
CA MET A 184 -11.61 -13.85 -4.04
C MET A 184 -13.09 -13.45 -4.09
N ARG A 185 -13.38 -12.20 -4.47
CA ARG A 185 -14.74 -11.67 -4.66
C ARG A 185 -14.86 -10.88 -5.96
N ASP A 186 -16.08 -10.67 -6.43
CA ASP A 186 -16.40 -9.77 -7.53
C ASP A 186 -17.63 -8.89 -7.24
N GLU A 187 -18.20 -8.25 -8.27
CA GLU A 187 -19.34 -7.35 -8.08
C GLU A 187 -20.67 -8.11 -7.86
N ASN A 188 -20.73 -9.40 -8.18
CA ASN A 188 -21.91 -10.25 -8.07
C ASN A 188 -21.85 -11.17 -6.85
N ASP A 189 -20.65 -11.61 -6.46
CA ASP A 189 -20.45 -12.50 -5.31
C ASP A 189 -19.34 -12.01 -4.38
N GLU A 190 -19.71 -11.82 -3.12
CA GLU A 190 -18.80 -11.49 -2.02
C GLU A 190 -17.97 -12.70 -1.55
N ASN A 191 -18.43 -13.91 -1.89
CA ASN A 191 -17.79 -15.16 -1.54
C ASN A 191 -17.58 -15.34 -0.03
N TYR A 192 -18.63 -15.08 0.75
CA TYR A 192 -18.59 -15.17 2.20
C TYR A 192 -18.15 -16.55 2.70
N SER A 193 -18.50 -17.63 2.00
CA SER A 193 -18.10 -18.99 2.37
C SER A 193 -16.58 -19.13 2.42
N GLU A 194 -15.89 -18.83 1.32
CA GLU A 194 -14.43 -18.97 1.28
C GLU A 194 -13.73 -17.96 2.21
N VAL A 195 -14.27 -16.75 2.34
CA VAL A 195 -13.70 -15.76 3.26
C VAL A 195 -13.85 -16.22 4.72
N GLY A 196 -14.98 -16.84 5.08
CA GLY A 196 -15.16 -17.46 6.39
C GLY A 196 -14.12 -18.53 6.69
N ARG A 197 -13.85 -19.40 5.72
CA ARG A 197 -12.81 -20.43 5.81
C ARG A 197 -11.41 -19.84 5.97
N LEU A 198 -11.10 -18.76 5.24
CA LEU A 198 -9.83 -18.06 5.41
C LEU A 198 -9.66 -17.50 6.82
N LEU A 199 -10.71 -16.85 7.34
CA LEU A 199 -10.69 -16.18 8.63
C LEU A 199 -10.71 -17.16 9.81
N SER A 200 -11.25 -18.37 9.64
CA SER A 200 -11.15 -19.45 10.62
C SER A 200 -9.78 -20.13 10.64
N GLY A 201 -8.88 -19.79 9.72
CA GLY A 201 -7.53 -20.33 9.64
C GLY A 201 -7.41 -21.63 8.84
N GLU A 202 -8.42 -21.99 8.04
CA GLU A 202 -8.28 -23.11 7.11
C GLU A 202 -7.20 -22.82 6.05
N GLU A 203 -6.47 -23.85 5.64
CA GLU A 203 -5.52 -23.73 4.53
C GLU A 203 -6.27 -23.47 3.23
N LEU A 204 -6.17 -22.24 2.75
CA LEU A 204 -6.48 -21.86 1.38
C LEU A 204 -5.17 -21.61 0.62
N SER A 205 -5.27 -21.47 -0.71
CA SER A 205 -4.16 -21.12 -1.60
C SER A 205 -3.69 -19.66 -1.41
N VAL A 206 -3.31 -19.32 -0.17
CA VAL A 206 -2.75 -18.02 0.22
C VAL A 206 -1.38 -17.88 -0.43
N ARG A 207 -1.22 -16.81 -1.21
CA ARG A 207 0.03 -16.47 -1.87
C ARG A 207 0.82 -15.51 -1.01
N ARG A 208 2.15 -15.60 -1.10
CA ARG A 208 3.09 -14.62 -0.50
C ARG A 208 3.78 -13.83 -1.60
N ALA A 209 3.71 -12.51 -1.50
CA ALA A 209 4.40 -11.66 -2.46
C ALA A 209 5.92 -11.67 -2.22
N GLY A 210 6.71 -11.91 -3.26
CA GLY A 210 8.17 -11.90 -3.23
C GLY A 210 8.79 -10.50 -3.17
N LEU A 211 8.27 -9.61 -2.31
CA LEU A 211 8.73 -8.23 -2.20
C LEU A 211 10.08 -8.17 -1.49
N LYS A 212 11.07 -7.63 -2.21
CA LYS A 212 12.41 -7.32 -1.69
C LYS A 212 12.57 -5.81 -1.51
N GLU A 213 13.62 -5.39 -0.83
CA GLU A 213 14.05 -3.99 -0.78
C GLU A 213 14.06 -3.36 -2.19
N GLY A 214 13.51 -2.14 -2.30
CA GLY A 214 13.39 -1.42 -3.58
C GLY A 214 12.29 -1.93 -4.52
N SER A 215 11.50 -2.94 -4.13
CA SER A 215 10.41 -3.45 -4.96
C SER A 215 9.24 -2.48 -5.00
N PHE A 216 8.86 -2.04 -6.20
CA PHE A 216 7.62 -1.31 -6.44
C PHE A 216 6.49 -2.28 -6.73
N CYS A 217 5.32 -2.10 -6.12
CA CYS A 217 4.20 -3.02 -6.25
C CYS A 217 2.88 -2.30 -6.52
N LEU A 218 2.15 -2.79 -7.52
CA LEU A 218 0.76 -2.48 -7.80
C LEU A 218 -0.09 -3.68 -7.43
N PHE A 219 -1.15 -3.48 -6.66
CA PHE A 219 -1.99 -4.56 -6.17
C PHE A 219 -3.48 -4.21 -6.24
N LYS A 220 -4.33 -5.11 -6.73
CA LYS A 220 -5.78 -4.93 -6.84
C LYS A 220 -6.50 -5.52 -5.63
N GLY A 221 -6.46 -4.79 -4.51
CA GLY A 221 -7.01 -5.24 -3.22
C GLY A 221 -8.52 -5.17 -3.09
N ARG A 222 -9.25 -4.48 -3.98
CA ARG A 222 -10.74 -4.41 -3.91
C ARG A 222 -11.43 -5.76 -4.02
N ARG A 223 -10.82 -6.66 -4.80
CA ARG A 223 -11.31 -8.02 -5.08
C ARG A 223 -10.44 -9.11 -4.47
N SER A 224 -9.27 -8.74 -3.94
CA SER A 224 -8.28 -9.68 -3.44
C SER A 224 -8.11 -9.45 -1.95
N ILE A 225 -8.52 -10.42 -1.13
CA ILE A 225 -8.32 -10.32 0.32
C ILE A 225 -6.84 -10.45 0.61
N HIS A 226 -6.34 -9.63 1.51
CA HIS A 226 -4.93 -9.59 1.82
C HIS A 226 -4.65 -9.15 3.25
N ARG A 227 -3.48 -9.52 3.75
CA ARG A 227 -2.97 -9.15 5.07
C ARG A 227 -1.46 -8.94 5.00
N VAL A 228 -0.91 -8.37 6.05
CA VAL A 228 0.52 -8.51 6.35
C VAL A 228 0.62 -9.39 7.57
N SER A 229 1.26 -10.57 7.41
CA SER A 229 1.46 -11.50 8.52
C SER A 229 2.26 -10.83 9.64
N GLU A 230 2.14 -11.37 10.85
CA GLU A 230 2.87 -10.86 12.01
C GLU A 230 4.37 -10.78 11.72
N VAL A 231 4.97 -9.65 12.11
CA VAL A 231 6.42 -9.53 12.19
C VAL A 231 6.89 -10.26 13.44
N THR A 232 7.42 -11.46 13.26
CA THR A 232 7.90 -12.30 14.38
C THR A 232 9.31 -11.94 14.82
N ARG A 233 10.04 -11.14 14.03
CA ARG A 233 11.32 -10.55 14.43
C ARG A 233 11.53 -9.20 13.75
N GLY A 234 11.52 -8.13 14.54
CA GLY A 234 11.50 -6.72 14.10
C GLY A 234 12.85 -5.99 14.07
N SER A 235 13.98 -6.68 13.95
CA SER A 235 15.29 -6.02 13.82
C SER A 235 16.02 -6.49 12.57
N PRO A 236 15.86 -5.79 11.44
CA PRO A 236 15.21 -4.48 11.32
C PRO A 236 13.67 -4.54 11.21
N ASP A 237 13.01 -3.41 11.49
CA ASP A 237 11.55 -3.25 11.29
C ASP A 237 11.18 -3.37 9.81
N ARG A 238 9.95 -3.79 9.52
CA ARG A 238 9.40 -3.69 8.17
C ARG A 238 8.91 -2.27 7.88
N LEU A 239 9.45 -1.68 6.81
CA LEU A 239 9.11 -0.35 6.30
C LEU A 239 8.55 -0.45 4.88
N LEU A 240 7.33 0.04 4.67
CA LEU A 240 6.65 0.01 3.38
C LEU A 240 6.04 1.39 3.07
N ALA A 241 6.49 2.02 2.00
CA ALA A 241 5.85 3.21 1.47
C ALA A 241 4.52 2.85 0.79
N VAL A 242 3.51 3.69 1.00
CA VAL A 242 2.20 3.63 0.33
C VAL A 242 1.98 4.97 -0.38
N PHE A 243 1.65 4.90 -1.67
CA PHE A 243 1.34 6.06 -2.51
C PHE A 243 -0.14 6.05 -2.88
N SER A 244 -0.82 7.16 -2.62
CA SER A 244 -2.25 7.29 -2.80
C SER A 244 -2.58 8.17 -3.99
N TYR A 245 -3.43 7.64 -4.86
CA TYR A 245 -3.89 8.29 -6.07
C TYR A 245 -5.41 8.31 -6.14
N HIS A 246 -5.96 9.24 -6.92
CA HIS A 246 -7.39 9.41 -7.10
C HIS A 246 -7.71 9.84 -8.55
N HIS A 247 -8.88 9.48 -9.07
CA HIS A 247 -9.29 9.84 -10.44
C HIS A 247 -9.63 11.33 -10.58
N LEU A 248 -10.09 11.98 -9.50
CA LEU A 248 -10.28 13.43 -9.45
C LEU A 248 -9.03 14.15 -8.91
N PRO A 249 -8.60 15.26 -9.53
CA PRO A 249 -7.53 16.09 -9.00
C PRO A 249 -7.99 16.79 -7.70
N GLY A 250 -7.04 17.07 -6.82
CA GLY A 250 -7.31 17.82 -5.58
C GLY A 250 -8.07 17.03 -4.50
N HIS A 251 -8.29 15.72 -4.70
CA HIS A 251 -8.98 14.89 -3.71
C HIS A 251 -8.30 14.94 -2.34
N ARG A 252 -9.09 15.17 -1.30
CA ARG A 252 -8.67 15.11 0.10
C ARG A 252 -9.50 14.08 0.83
N TYR A 253 -8.84 13.29 1.67
CA TYR A 253 -9.51 12.33 2.53
C TYR A 253 -10.29 13.05 3.63
N LYS A 254 -11.47 12.52 3.95
CA LYS A 254 -12.26 12.95 5.11
C LYS A 254 -11.54 12.58 6.40
N ASP A 255 -11.83 13.30 7.48
CA ASP A 255 -11.32 13.04 8.82
C ASP A 255 -11.51 11.58 9.25
N SER A 256 -12.68 11.00 8.94
CA SER A 256 -12.98 9.60 9.23
C SER A 256 -12.00 8.63 8.56
N THR A 257 -11.56 8.92 7.33
CA THR A 257 -10.57 8.11 6.61
C THR A 257 -9.17 8.31 7.19
N VAL A 258 -8.85 9.52 7.65
CA VAL A 258 -7.56 9.78 8.30
C VAL A 258 -7.47 9.05 9.64
N CYS A 259 -8.51 9.17 10.47
CA CYS A 259 -8.63 8.43 11.72
C CYS A 259 -8.64 6.92 11.51
N SER A 260 -9.26 6.42 10.44
CA SER A 260 -9.26 4.97 10.17
C SER A 260 -7.88 4.44 9.75
N VAL A 261 -6.91 5.30 9.42
CA VAL A 261 -5.55 4.91 9.07
C VAL A 261 -4.55 5.21 10.19
N LEU A 262 -4.73 6.32 10.91
CA LEU A 262 -3.78 6.82 11.92
C LEU A 262 -4.27 6.63 13.37
N GLY A 263 -5.50 6.16 13.57
CA GLY A 263 -6.16 6.06 14.88
C GLY A 263 -6.65 7.41 15.43
N ARG A 264 -6.15 8.53 14.93
CA ARG A 264 -6.49 9.90 15.32
C ARG A 264 -6.21 10.89 14.18
N LEU A 265 -6.71 12.12 14.30
CA LEU A 265 -6.26 13.21 13.44
C LEU A 265 -4.85 13.67 13.85
N PRO A 266 -3.98 14.00 12.88
CA PRO A 266 -2.72 14.71 13.13
C PRO A 266 -2.96 16.04 13.86
N ASP A 267 -2.05 16.43 14.76
CA ASP A 267 -2.15 17.69 15.51
C ASP A 267 -2.10 18.93 14.58
N THR A 268 -1.49 18.77 13.42
CA THR A 268 -1.38 19.79 12.36
C THR A 268 -2.53 19.74 11.36
N TYR A 269 -3.53 18.87 11.55
CA TYR A 269 -4.72 18.81 10.70
C TYR A 269 -5.49 20.14 10.86
N PRO A 270 -5.63 20.95 9.80
CA PRO A 270 -6.40 22.18 9.91
C PRO A 270 -7.83 21.81 10.33
N ASN A 271 -8.32 22.39 11.41
CA ASN A 271 -9.74 22.27 11.76
C ASN A 271 -10.56 22.61 10.52
N PRO A 272 -11.58 21.81 10.15
CA PRO A 272 -12.47 22.19 9.08
C PRO A 272 -13.08 23.54 9.44
N SER A 273 -12.75 24.56 8.64
CA SER A 273 -13.43 25.85 8.63
C SER A 273 -14.86 25.68 8.13
#